data_AF-A0A7W1NJV3-F1
#
_entry.id   AF-A0A7W1NJV3-F1
#
_cell.length_a   1.000
_cell.length_b   1.000
_cell.length_c   1.000
_cell.angle_alpha   90.00
_cell.angle_beta   90.00
_cell.angle_gamma   90.00
#
_symmetry.space_group_name_H-M   'P 1'
#
loop_
_entity.id
_entity.type
_entity.pdbx_description
1 polymer ?
#
loop_
_entity_poly.entity_id
_entity_poly.type
_entity_poly.pdbx_seq_one_letter_code
_entity_poly.pdbx_strand_id
1 'polypeptide(L)'
;MKHPSLSSSLFVIVSLMLALILAACGGGGASATAIPTSTIIPTYRLLTRTPVAAIETAVATQAAESASAEANAGLDPEVVARGKARYDALACASCHGEGGVGTDKGPSLITNTLSDGDFIAFMRSGGKLGAAHQYATNKLSITGGEALYQYLLSLRK
;
A
#
# COMPACT_ATOMS: atom_id res chain seq x y z
N MET A 1 -46.79 -11.48 -27.72
CA MET A 1 -46.17 -10.47 -26.83
C MET A 1 -44.79 -10.18 -27.40
N LYS A 2 -44.52 -8.92 -27.75
CA LYS A 2 -43.42 -8.49 -28.63
C LYS A 2 -42.30 -7.93 -27.75
N HIS A 3 -41.16 -8.60 -27.64
CA HIS A 3 -40.02 -8.13 -26.84
C HIS A 3 -39.37 -6.92 -27.53
N PRO A 4 -39.31 -5.73 -26.90
CA PRO A 4 -38.56 -4.61 -27.45
C PRO A 4 -37.06 -4.73 -27.09
N SER A 5 -36.25 -4.79 -28.16
CA SER A 5 -34.97 -4.07 -28.35
C SER A 5 -33.91 -4.05 -27.24
N LEU A 6 -33.46 -5.20 -26.74
CA LEU A 6 -32.20 -5.26 -25.98
C LEU A 6 -30.97 -4.82 -26.83
N SER A 7 -31.07 -4.97 -28.16
CA SER A 7 -30.02 -4.60 -29.11
C SER A 7 -29.88 -3.08 -29.33
N SER A 8 -30.97 -2.31 -29.20
CA SER A 8 -30.92 -0.84 -29.35
C SER A 8 -30.20 -0.17 -28.18
N SER A 9 -30.41 -0.64 -26.95
CA SER A 9 -29.77 -0.06 -25.77
C SER A 9 -28.26 -0.27 -25.76
N LEU A 10 -27.78 -1.43 -26.25
CA LEU A 10 -26.35 -1.70 -26.35
C LEU A 10 -25.66 -0.83 -27.41
N PHE A 11 -26.32 -0.59 -28.55
CA PHE A 11 -25.80 0.27 -29.61
C PHE A 11 -25.66 1.74 -29.19
N VAL A 12 -26.60 2.24 -28.39
CA VAL A 12 -26.56 3.60 -27.84
C VAL A 12 -25.41 3.76 -26.84
N ILE A 13 -25.21 2.78 -25.96
CA ILE A 13 -24.12 2.81 -24.97
C ILE A 13 -22.75 2.74 -25.65
N VAL A 14 -22.58 1.87 -26.64
CA VAL A 14 -21.31 1.75 -27.40
C VAL A 14 -21.03 3.03 -28.20
N SER A 15 -22.04 3.64 -28.82
CA SER A 15 -21.88 4.90 -29.55
C SER A 15 -21.51 6.07 -28.63
N LEU A 16 -22.09 6.12 -27.43
CA LEU A 16 -21.76 7.15 -26.43
C LEU A 16 -20.31 7.02 -25.93
N MET A 17 -19.87 5.79 -25.64
CA MET A 17 -18.50 5.50 -25.21
C MET A 17 -17.47 5.84 -26.29
N LEU A 18 -17.78 5.57 -27.56
CA LEU A 18 -16.88 5.90 -28.68
C LEU A 18 -16.74 7.42 -28.89
N ALA A 19 -17.83 8.18 -28.73
CA ALA A 19 -17.80 9.63 -28.82
C ALA A 19 -16.96 10.29 -27.70
N LEU A 20 -16.95 9.70 -26.50
CA LEU A 20 -16.12 10.15 -25.38
C LEU A 20 -14.61 9.91 -25.61
N ILE A 21 -14.24 8.86 -26.35
CA ILE A 21 -12.83 8.53 -26.63
C ILE A 21 -12.25 9.48 -27.71
N LEU A 22 -13.04 9.89 -28.71
CA LEU A 22 -12.55 10.78 -29.78
C LEU A 22 -12.35 12.24 -29.34
N ALA A 23 -12.99 12.68 -28.24
CA ALA A 23 -12.83 14.04 -27.72
C ALA A 23 -11.51 14.27 -26.94
N ALA A 24 -10.74 13.21 -26.67
CA ALA A 24 -9.55 13.27 -25.81
C ALA A 24 -8.22 13.51 -26.56
N CYS A 25 -8.22 13.67 -27.89
CA CYS A 25 -6.98 13.73 -28.68
C CYS A 25 -6.86 15.00 -29.54
N GLY A 26 -7.27 16.16 -29.02
CA GLY A 26 -7.22 17.43 -29.74
C GLY A 26 -6.55 18.56 -28.96
N GLY A 27 -5.36 18.96 -29.39
CA GLY A 27 -4.89 20.34 -29.25
C GLY A 27 -3.73 20.57 -28.30
N GLY A 28 -2.52 20.68 -28.86
CA GLY A 28 -1.34 21.12 -28.13
C GLY A 28 -0.18 21.50 -29.07
N GLY A 29 -0.47 22.25 -30.13
CA GLY A 29 0.58 22.88 -30.93
C GLY A 29 1.20 24.04 -30.15
N ALA A 30 2.34 23.79 -29.51
CA ALA A 30 3.13 24.85 -28.88
C ALA A 30 4.19 25.33 -29.87
N SER A 31 3.99 26.56 -30.35
CA SER A 31 4.95 27.36 -31.09
C SER A 31 6.29 27.40 -30.37
N ALA A 32 7.37 27.18 -31.12
CA ALA A 32 8.73 27.34 -30.64
C ALA A 32 9.04 28.83 -30.42
N THR A 33 8.89 29.30 -29.18
CA THR A 33 9.40 30.60 -28.74
C THR A 33 10.89 30.48 -28.45
N ALA A 34 11.70 31.38 -29.01
CA ALA A 34 13.13 31.46 -28.75
C ALA A 34 13.41 31.66 -27.26
N ILE A 35 14.28 30.82 -26.68
CA ILE A 35 14.65 30.86 -25.26
C ILE A 35 15.80 31.86 -25.10
N PRO A 36 15.67 32.91 -24.28
CA PRO A 36 16.81 33.73 -23.90
C PRO A 36 17.77 32.89 -23.04
N THR A 37 19.05 32.84 -23.42
CA THR A 37 20.11 32.20 -22.64
C THR A 37 20.31 32.96 -21.34
N SER A 38 19.57 32.57 -20.30
CA SER A 38 19.77 33.03 -18.93
C SER A 38 21.04 32.39 -18.39
N THR A 39 22.12 33.16 -18.28
CA THR A 39 23.33 32.75 -17.58
C THR A 39 23.01 32.72 -16.08
N ILE A 40 22.54 31.58 -15.59
CA ILE A 40 22.30 31.35 -14.16
C ILE A 40 23.68 31.23 -13.51
N ILE A 41 24.17 32.31 -12.90
CA ILE A 41 25.29 32.22 -11.97
C ILE A 41 24.72 31.58 -10.70
N PRO A 42 25.10 30.34 -10.33
CA PRO A 42 24.58 29.74 -9.11
C PRO A 42 25.08 30.55 -7.92
N THR A 43 24.16 31.21 -7.23
CA THR A 43 24.46 31.86 -5.96
C THR A 43 24.72 30.76 -4.94
N TYR A 44 25.99 30.42 -4.72
CA TYR A 44 26.36 29.46 -3.69
C TYR A 44 25.99 30.06 -2.33
N ARG A 45 24.99 29.48 -1.67
CA ARG A 45 24.64 29.84 -0.30
C ARG A 45 25.55 29.04 0.61
N LEU A 46 26.49 29.69 1.31
CA LEU A 46 27.24 29.03 2.37
C LEU A 46 26.27 28.70 3.50
N LEU A 47 25.98 27.41 3.68
CA LEU A 47 25.28 26.93 4.86
C LEU A 47 26.23 27.02 6.06
N THR A 48 25.77 27.68 7.11
CA THR A 48 26.43 27.63 8.42
C THR A 48 26.54 26.18 8.88
N ARG A 49 27.71 25.81 9.42
CA ARG A 49 28.02 24.45 9.88
C ARG A 49 26.95 23.93 10.83
N THR A 50 26.20 22.94 10.40
CA THR A 50 25.30 22.17 11.26
C THR A 50 26.14 21.55 12.40
N PRO A 51 25.72 21.67 13.67
CA PRO A 51 26.44 21.02 14.77
C PRO A 51 26.52 19.51 14.51
N VAL A 52 27.68 18.91 14.81
CA VAL A 52 27.98 17.50 14.49
C VAL A 52 26.92 16.54 15.06
N ALA A 53 26.35 16.87 16.23
CA ALA A 53 25.26 16.12 16.85
C ALA A 53 23.98 16.04 15.98
N ALA A 54 23.66 17.09 15.21
CA ALA A 54 22.51 17.08 14.30
C ALA A 54 22.76 16.22 13.05
N ILE A 55 24.02 16.03 12.66
CA ILE A 55 24.41 15.15 11.56
C ILE A 55 24.28 13.70 12.00
N GLU A 56 24.71 13.35 13.21
CA GLU A 56 24.61 11.98 13.74
C GLU A 56 23.16 11.49 13.83
N THR A 57 22.23 12.33 14.32
CA THR A 57 20.81 11.96 14.35
C THR A 57 20.22 11.80 12.95
N ALA A 58 20.57 12.69 12.00
CA ALA A 58 20.07 12.61 10.63
C ALA A 58 20.58 11.37 9.90
N VAL A 59 21.85 11.01 10.07
CA VAL A 59 22.46 9.81 9.45
C VAL A 59 21.86 8.54 10.05
N ALA A 60 21.58 8.50 11.36
CA ALA A 60 20.93 7.36 12.01
C ALA A 60 19.48 7.16 11.53
N THR A 61 18.70 8.24 11.38
CA THR A 61 17.34 8.15 10.82
C THR A 61 17.37 7.70 9.35
N GLN A 62 18.31 8.22 8.55
CA GLN A 62 18.40 7.88 7.13
C GLN A 62 18.88 6.44 6.89
N ALA A 63 19.73 5.91 7.78
CA ALA A 63 20.13 4.49 7.78
C ALA A 63 18.96 3.56 8.15
N ALA A 64 18.15 3.93 9.15
CA ALA A 64 16.97 3.15 9.54
C ALA A 64 15.86 3.16 8.47
N GLU A 65 15.67 4.30 7.79
CA GLU A 65 14.72 4.43 6.68
C GLU A 65 15.16 3.60 5.48
N SER A 66 16.45 3.62 5.13
CA SER A 66 17.03 2.83 4.04
C SER A 66 16.93 1.33 4.32
N ALA A 67 17.24 0.91 5.55
CA ALA A 67 17.09 -0.49 5.98
C ALA A 67 15.64 -0.99 5.92
N SER A 68 14.69 -0.12 6.30
CA SER A 68 13.26 -0.43 6.20
C SER A 68 12.80 -0.49 4.73
N ALA A 69 13.34 0.38 3.87
CA ALA A 69 13.05 0.38 2.44
C ALA A 69 13.62 -0.87 1.74
N GLU A 70 14.81 -1.33 2.13
CA GLU A 70 15.45 -2.54 1.63
C GLU A 70 14.72 -3.81 2.10
N ALA A 71 14.32 -3.87 3.38
CA ALA A 71 13.50 -4.95 3.91
C ALA A 71 12.13 -5.05 3.20
N ASN A 72 11.59 -3.91 2.76
CA ASN A 72 10.32 -3.82 2.05
C ASN A 72 10.45 -3.89 0.53
N ALA A 73 11.66 -3.83 -0.04
CA ALA A 73 11.89 -3.81 -1.48
C ALA A 73 11.43 -5.09 -2.20
N GLY A 74 11.23 -6.18 -1.45
CA GLY A 74 10.67 -7.43 -1.96
C GLY A 74 9.16 -7.58 -1.81
N LEU A 75 8.48 -6.62 -1.16
CA LEU A 75 7.03 -6.70 -0.90
C LEU A 75 6.26 -5.87 -1.93
N ASP A 76 5.19 -6.43 -2.49
CA ASP A 76 4.29 -5.70 -3.39
C ASP A 76 3.46 -4.66 -2.59
N PRO A 77 3.59 -3.35 -2.88
CA PRO A 77 2.87 -2.30 -2.16
C PRO A 77 1.34 -2.44 -2.22
N GLU A 78 0.79 -2.94 -3.32
CA GLU A 78 -0.66 -3.13 -3.45
C GLU A 78 -1.14 -4.27 -2.54
N VAL A 79 -0.36 -5.35 -2.45
CA VAL A 79 -0.64 -6.48 -1.56
C VAL A 79 -0.54 -6.05 -0.10
N VAL A 80 0.48 -5.26 0.26
CA VAL A 80 0.62 -4.68 1.61
C VAL A 80 -0.57 -3.79 1.96
N ALA A 81 -1.01 -2.91 1.05
CA ALA A 81 -2.17 -2.05 1.26
C ALA A 81 -3.46 -2.87 1.47
N ARG A 82 -3.64 -3.94 0.70
CA ARG A 82 -4.75 -4.88 0.87
C ARG A 82 -4.69 -5.60 2.21
N GLY A 83 -3.50 -5.98 2.65
CA GLY A 83 -3.25 -6.56 3.97
C GLY A 83 -3.63 -5.62 5.11
N LYS A 84 -3.21 -4.35 5.01
CA LYS A 84 -3.63 -3.30 5.95
C LYS A 84 -5.15 -3.18 6.01
N ALA A 85 -5.83 -3.13 4.86
CA ALA A 85 -7.28 -3.05 4.83
C ALA A 85 -7.95 -4.26 5.53
N ARG A 86 -7.35 -5.45 5.48
CA ARG A 86 -7.83 -6.62 6.25
C ARG A 86 -7.55 -6.49 7.74
N TYR A 87 -6.37 -6.00 8.11
CA TYR A 87 -6.02 -5.71 9.50
C TYR A 87 -7.04 -4.78 10.16
N ASP A 88 -7.40 -3.70 9.45
CA ASP A 88 -8.38 -2.71 9.90
C ASP A 88 -9.79 -3.32 9.94
N ALA A 89 -10.22 -4.00 8.87
CA ALA A 89 -11.57 -4.57 8.76
C ALA A 89 -11.87 -5.69 9.76
N LEU A 90 -10.85 -6.46 10.16
CA LEU A 90 -10.95 -7.50 11.19
C LEU A 90 -10.71 -6.95 12.60
N ALA A 91 -10.53 -5.64 12.74
CA ALA A 91 -10.27 -4.95 14.00
C ALA A 91 -9.09 -5.55 14.78
N CYS A 92 -8.05 -6.01 14.07
CA CYS A 92 -6.89 -6.65 14.70
C CYS A 92 -6.20 -5.74 15.72
N ALA A 93 -6.17 -4.43 15.47
CA ALA A 93 -5.63 -3.41 16.36
C ALA A 93 -6.26 -3.40 17.76
N SER A 94 -7.53 -3.81 17.89
CA SER A 94 -8.26 -3.77 19.17
C SER A 94 -7.62 -4.64 20.26
N CYS A 95 -6.87 -5.67 19.86
CA CYS A 95 -6.10 -6.53 20.75
C CYS A 95 -4.60 -6.49 20.47
N HIS A 96 -4.20 -6.33 19.20
CA HIS A 96 -2.78 -6.39 18.81
C HIS A 96 -2.13 -5.01 18.63
N GLY A 97 -2.85 -3.92 18.90
CA GLY A 97 -2.34 -2.55 18.86
C GLY A 97 -2.17 -2.00 17.45
N GLU A 98 -2.08 -0.68 17.30
CA GLU A 98 -1.78 -0.07 16.00
C GLU A 98 -0.47 -0.60 15.42
N GLY A 99 -0.47 -0.99 14.15
CA GLY A 99 0.71 -1.61 13.51
C GLY A 99 1.11 -2.97 14.10
N GLY A 100 0.22 -3.67 14.83
CA GLY A 100 0.50 -5.01 15.33
C GLY A 100 1.62 -5.07 16.37
N VAL A 101 1.93 -3.96 17.06
CA VAL A 101 3.01 -3.89 18.05
C VAL A 101 2.75 -4.69 19.32
N GLY A 102 1.49 -5.05 19.59
CA GLY A 102 1.03 -5.74 20.78
C GLY A 102 0.45 -4.81 21.84
N THR A 103 -0.40 -5.37 22.71
CA THR A 103 -0.97 -4.73 23.89
C THR A 103 -1.10 -5.75 25.03
N ASP A 104 -1.60 -5.34 26.19
CA ASP A 104 -1.94 -6.27 27.28
C ASP A 104 -3.03 -7.30 26.90
N LYS A 105 -3.81 -7.04 25.85
CA LYS A 105 -4.86 -7.95 25.35
C LYS A 105 -4.36 -8.96 24.33
N GLY A 106 -3.23 -8.71 23.69
CA GLY A 106 -2.76 -9.53 22.58
C GLY A 106 -1.29 -9.28 22.26
N PRO A 107 -0.50 -10.34 22.00
CA PRO A 107 0.93 -10.20 21.76
C PRO A 107 1.22 -9.43 20.48
N SER A 108 2.46 -8.98 20.35
CA SER A 108 2.96 -8.41 19.11
C SER A 108 2.82 -9.41 17.95
N LEU A 109 2.33 -8.93 16.81
CA LEU A 109 2.23 -9.68 15.56
C LEU A 109 3.46 -9.51 14.68
N ILE A 110 4.19 -8.40 14.84
CA ILE A 110 5.39 -8.12 14.03
C ILE A 110 6.59 -8.96 14.49
N THR A 111 6.60 -9.47 15.73
CA THR A 111 7.64 -10.40 16.23
C THR A 111 7.31 -11.87 15.96
N ASN A 112 6.19 -12.17 15.29
CA ASN A 112 5.79 -13.54 14.98
C ASN A 112 6.79 -14.22 14.02
N THR A 113 7.13 -15.48 14.29
CA THR A 113 8.09 -16.26 13.47
C THR A 113 7.44 -17.30 12.56
N LEU A 114 6.09 -17.38 12.51
CA LEU A 114 5.41 -18.32 11.61
C LEU A 114 5.72 -18.02 10.14
N SER A 115 5.83 -19.09 9.35
CA SER A 115 5.80 -19.01 7.90
C SER A 115 4.43 -18.50 7.41
N ASP A 116 4.35 -18.04 6.16
CA ASP A 116 3.08 -17.60 5.56
C ASP A 116 1.99 -18.69 5.65
N GLY A 117 2.34 -19.91 5.21
CA GLY A 117 1.42 -21.05 5.26
C GLY A 117 0.96 -21.38 6.69
N ASP A 118 1.86 -21.36 7.67
CA ASP A 118 1.52 -21.64 9.07
C ASP A 118 0.70 -20.52 9.69
N PHE A 119 0.97 -19.26 9.33
CA PHE A 119 0.17 -18.11 9.75
C PHE A 119 -1.28 -18.23 9.25
N ILE A 120 -1.46 -18.55 7.98
CA ILE A 120 -2.80 -18.73 7.40
C ILE A 120 -3.50 -19.96 8.01
N ALA A 121 -2.79 -21.07 8.20
CA ALA A 121 -3.32 -22.26 8.84
C ALA A 121 -3.76 -21.99 10.30
N PHE A 122 -2.97 -21.21 11.04
CA PHE A 122 -3.33 -20.75 12.37
C PHE A 122 -4.61 -19.91 12.34
N MET A 123 -4.69 -18.91 11.46
CA MET A 123 -5.87 -18.05 11.33
C MET A 123 -7.13 -18.81 10.89
N ARG A 124 -7.00 -19.94 10.21
CA ARG A 124 -8.14 -20.80 9.85
C ARG A 124 -8.62 -21.70 10.97
N SER A 125 -7.71 -22.16 11.82
CA SER A 125 -8.01 -23.13 12.88
C SER A 125 -8.22 -22.47 14.23
N GLY A 126 -7.72 -21.26 14.44
CA GLY A 126 -7.60 -20.62 15.76
C GLY A 126 -6.54 -21.24 16.66
N GLY A 127 -5.94 -22.38 16.26
CA GLY A 127 -5.01 -23.16 17.07
C GLY A 127 -5.47 -23.32 18.52
N LYS A 128 -4.55 -23.05 19.46
CA LYS A 128 -4.84 -23.07 20.90
C LYS A 128 -5.68 -21.89 21.41
N LEU A 129 -5.88 -20.84 20.62
CA LEU A 129 -6.65 -19.66 21.00
C LEU A 129 -8.15 -19.81 20.71
N GLY A 130 -8.51 -20.80 19.89
CA GLY A 130 -9.90 -21.15 19.59
C GLY A 130 -10.61 -20.11 18.72
N ALA A 131 -11.94 -20.05 18.85
CA ALA A 131 -12.82 -19.31 17.94
C ALA A 131 -12.52 -17.80 17.82
N ALA A 132 -11.90 -17.19 18.83
CA ALA A 132 -11.52 -15.78 18.81
C ALA A 132 -10.47 -15.46 17.72
N HIS A 133 -9.65 -16.44 17.34
CA HIS A 133 -8.63 -16.33 16.30
C HIS A 133 -8.91 -17.23 15.09
N GLN A 134 -10.17 -17.65 14.95
CA GLN A 134 -10.60 -18.50 13.85
C GLN A 134 -11.40 -17.71 12.82
N TYR A 135 -10.89 -17.66 11.59
CA TYR A 135 -11.49 -16.93 10.47
C TYR A 135 -11.87 -17.91 9.36
N ALA A 136 -13.16 -17.96 9.04
CA ALA A 136 -13.66 -18.70 7.90
C ALA A 136 -13.21 -18.05 6.58
N THR A 137 -13.16 -18.84 5.50
CA THR A 137 -12.66 -18.40 4.17
C THR A 137 -13.48 -17.26 3.56
N ASN A 138 -14.75 -17.11 3.94
CA ASN A 138 -15.61 -16.00 3.54
C ASN A 138 -15.35 -14.69 4.30
N LYS A 139 -14.63 -14.75 5.43
CA LYS A 139 -14.20 -13.59 6.23
C LYS A 139 -12.75 -13.22 5.94
N LEU A 140 -11.88 -14.23 5.81
CA LEU A 140 -10.49 -14.08 5.40
C LEU A 140 -10.17 -15.12 4.32
N SER A 141 -10.17 -14.69 3.06
CA SER A 141 -9.80 -15.57 1.93
C SER A 141 -8.32 -15.98 2.02
N ILE A 142 -7.91 -16.99 1.24
CA ILE A 142 -6.49 -17.38 1.09
C ILE A 142 -5.63 -16.16 0.77
N THR A 143 -5.97 -15.47 -0.32
CA THR A 143 -5.25 -14.27 -0.80
C THR A 143 -5.35 -13.08 0.17
N GLY A 144 -6.41 -13.01 0.97
CA GLY A 144 -6.54 -12.02 2.04
C GLY A 144 -5.60 -12.30 3.22
N GLY A 145 -5.41 -13.57 3.56
CA GLY A 145 -4.46 -14.02 4.57
C GLY A 145 -3.01 -13.78 4.16
N GLU A 146 -2.66 -14.10 2.92
CA GLU A 146 -1.34 -13.80 2.33
C GLU A 146 -1.06 -12.30 2.35
N ALA A 147 -2.02 -11.47 1.92
CA ALA A 147 -1.89 -10.02 1.96
C ALA A 147 -1.71 -9.50 3.40
N LEU A 148 -2.47 -10.03 4.36
CA LEU A 148 -2.33 -9.69 5.78
C LEU A 148 -0.95 -10.07 6.32
N TYR A 149 -0.41 -11.23 5.94
CA TYR A 149 0.94 -11.65 6.31
C TYR A 149 2.00 -10.69 5.76
N GLN A 150 1.91 -10.33 4.48
CA GLN A 150 2.79 -9.36 3.82
C GLN A 150 2.75 -7.98 4.50
N TYR A 151 1.57 -7.52 4.91
CA TYR A 151 1.44 -6.30 5.70
C TYR A 151 2.20 -6.41 7.03
N LEU A 152 2.06 -7.51 7.77
CA LEU A 152 2.79 -7.70 9.03
C LEU A 152 4.31 -7.80 8.83
N LEU A 153 4.78 -8.34 7.70
CA LEU A 153 6.20 -8.32 7.34
C LEU A 153 6.68 -6.89 7.11
N SER A 154 5.89 -6.06 6.43
CA SER A 154 6.27 -4.69 6.08
C SER A 154 6.50 -3.76 7.28
N LEU A 155 5.99 -4.17 8.45
CA LEU A 155 6.08 -3.43 9.71
C LEU A 155 7.28 -3.82 10.57
N ARG A 156 8.04 -4.84 10.15
CA ARG A 156 9.25 -5.28 10.86
C ARG A 156 10.39 -4.34 10.52
N LYS A 157 11.06 -3.82 11.55
CA LYS A 157 12.26 -3.00 11.43
C LYS A 157 13.41 -3.72 12.12
#